data_AF-A0A090S1G7-F1
#
_entry.id   AF-A0A090S1G7-F1
#
_cell.length_a   1.000
_cell.length_b   1.000
_cell.length_c   1.000
_cell.angle_alpha   90.00
_cell.angle_beta   90.00
_cell.angle_gamma   90.00
#
_symmetry.space_group_name_H-M   'P 1'
#
loop_
_entity.id
_entity.type
_entity.pdbx_description
1 polymer ?
#
loop_
_entity_poly.entity_id
_entity_poly.type
_entity_poly.pdbx_seq_one_letter_code
_entity_poly.pdbx_strand_id
1 'polypeptide(L)'
;MRLLKRVPTLVALCALVAGSAFADDLPKYSKLSGVSGNLSSVGSDTLSGMTTLWLEEFKNIYPNVNPQIQASGSSTAPPALAEGTAQFGPMSRKMRAKEVEAFERQYGYKPTALRVAIDAIGLFVHTDNPIEGLTSSSWMRFSHRRSVVVALSI
;
A
#
# COMPACT_ATOMS: atom_id res chain seq x y z
N MET A 1 -22.43 69.27 -0.25
CA MET A 1 -22.51 68.55 -1.56
C MET A 1 -21.10 68.56 -2.14
N ARG A 2 -20.35 67.48 -2.39
CA ARG A 2 -20.66 66.06 -2.65
C ARG A 2 -19.58 65.19 -1.98
N LEU A 3 -20.00 64.17 -1.23
CA LEU A 3 -19.13 63.08 -0.76
C LEU A 3 -18.68 62.25 -1.98
N LEU A 4 -17.38 62.22 -2.27
CA LEU A 4 -16.80 61.17 -3.12
C LEU A 4 -16.21 60.07 -2.22
N LYS A 5 -16.95 58.96 -2.13
CA LYS A 5 -16.51 57.69 -1.55
C LYS A 5 -15.33 57.16 -2.36
N ARG A 6 -14.14 57.08 -1.77
CA ARG A 6 -13.03 56.30 -2.30
C ARG A 6 -12.95 54.99 -1.51
N VAL A 7 -13.51 53.95 -2.10
CA VAL A 7 -13.40 52.56 -1.63
C VAL A 7 -11.99 52.08 -2.01
N PRO A 8 -11.14 51.64 -1.07
CA PRO A 8 -9.89 50.99 -1.44
C PRO A 8 -10.21 49.54 -1.87
N THR A 9 -9.94 49.26 -3.13
CA THR A 9 -10.04 47.93 -3.75
C THR A 9 -9.06 46.99 -3.05
N LEU A 10 -9.57 46.07 -2.24
CA LEU A 10 -8.80 45.00 -1.61
C LEU A 10 -8.48 43.95 -2.69
N VAL A 11 -7.27 44.00 -3.24
CA VAL A 11 -6.75 42.92 -4.11
C VAL A 11 -6.31 41.78 -3.19
N ALA A 12 -7.20 40.82 -2.98
CA ALA A 12 -6.86 39.56 -2.33
C ALA A 12 -6.07 38.69 -3.31
N LEU A 13 -4.75 38.72 -3.20
CA LEU A 13 -3.87 37.76 -3.86
C LEU A 13 -4.03 36.40 -3.16
N CYS A 14 -5.00 35.61 -3.61
CA CYS A 14 -5.14 34.23 -3.18
C CYS A 14 -4.04 33.41 -3.89
N ALA A 15 -2.86 33.34 -3.27
CA ALA A 15 -1.85 32.38 -3.68
C ALA A 15 -2.40 30.98 -3.37
N LEU A 16 -2.77 30.24 -4.43
CA LEU A 16 -2.99 28.81 -4.34
C LEU A 16 -1.68 28.16 -3.88
N VAL A 17 -1.58 27.86 -2.59
CA VAL A 17 -0.60 26.93 -2.06
C VAL A 17 -1.01 25.55 -2.59
N ALA A 18 -0.39 25.13 -3.69
CA ALA A 18 -0.38 23.74 -4.09
C ALA A 18 0.41 22.97 -3.03
N GLY A 19 -0.30 22.41 -2.04
CA GLY A 19 0.28 21.52 -1.05
C GLY A 19 0.72 20.22 -1.73
N SER A 20 1.97 20.17 -2.17
CA SER A 20 2.64 18.90 -2.41
C SER A 20 2.77 18.20 -1.07
N ALA A 21 2.07 17.09 -0.88
CA ALA A 21 2.29 16.18 0.24
C ALA A 21 3.64 15.48 0.02
N PHE A 22 4.73 16.17 0.32
CA PHE A 22 6.02 15.53 0.52
C PHE A 22 5.95 14.71 1.82
N ALA A 23 6.68 13.59 1.84
CA ALA A 23 6.80 12.71 3.00
C ALA A 23 7.56 13.43 4.12
N ASP A 24 6.88 14.32 4.85
CA ASP A 24 7.44 14.95 6.03
C ASP A 24 7.56 13.90 7.15
N ASP A 25 8.81 13.53 7.43
CA ASP A 25 9.36 12.84 8.61
C ASP A 25 8.60 11.59 9.11
N LEU A 26 8.76 10.47 8.40
CA LEU A 26 8.36 9.16 8.95
C LEU A 26 9.18 8.86 10.22
N PRO A 27 8.56 8.30 11.28
CA PRO A 27 9.28 7.93 12.49
C PRO A 27 10.45 6.99 12.18
N LYS A 28 11.64 7.32 12.70
CA LYS A 28 12.79 6.42 12.62
C LYS A 28 12.54 5.18 13.46
N TYR A 29 12.81 4.01 12.89
CA TYR A 29 12.67 2.75 13.61
C TYR A 29 13.72 2.65 14.72
N SER A 30 13.28 2.34 15.94
CA SER A 30 14.18 2.01 17.06
C SER A 30 14.14 0.53 17.32
N LYS A 31 15.32 -0.09 17.40
CA LYS A 31 15.46 -1.51 17.72
C LYS A 31 14.90 -1.80 19.12
N LEU A 32 14.16 -2.91 19.23
CA LEU A 32 13.64 -3.45 20.48
C LEU A 32 14.44 -4.69 20.91
N SER A 33 14.46 -5.01 22.20
CA SER A 33 15.06 -6.25 22.69
C SER A 33 14.11 -7.43 22.57
N GLY A 34 14.65 -8.64 22.37
CA GLY A 34 13.87 -9.89 22.48
C GLY A 34 13.08 -10.30 21.24
N VAL A 35 13.24 -9.62 20.11
CA VAL A 35 12.62 -10.02 18.83
C VAL A 35 13.40 -11.18 18.21
N SER A 36 12.73 -12.31 18.03
CA SER A 36 13.27 -13.54 17.44
C SER A 36 12.15 -14.47 16.97
N GLY A 37 12.49 -15.50 16.20
CA GLY A 37 11.55 -16.55 15.80
C GLY A 37 11.32 -16.61 14.30
N ASN A 38 10.30 -17.36 13.89
CA ASN A 38 9.95 -17.52 12.48
C ASN A 38 8.95 -16.44 12.05
N LEU A 39 9.12 -15.94 10.84
CA LEU A 39 8.21 -14.97 10.25
C LEU A 39 7.84 -15.44 8.84
N SER A 40 6.61 -15.89 8.64
CA SER A 40 6.12 -16.35 7.35
C SER A 40 5.20 -15.31 6.70
N SER A 41 5.47 -15.06 5.42
CA SER A 41 4.72 -14.15 4.56
C SER A 41 4.30 -14.88 3.29
N VAL A 42 3.01 -14.91 3.02
CA VAL A 42 2.43 -15.55 1.81
C VAL A 42 1.54 -14.55 1.10
N GLY A 43 1.78 -14.26 -0.19
CA GLY A 43 0.90 -13.37 -0.93
C GLY A 43 1.44 -12.81 -2.23
N SER A 44 1.24 -11.51 -2.42
CA SER A 44 1.39 -10.80 -3.69
C SER A 44 2.78 -10.91 -4.33
N ASP A 45 2.82 -11.37 -5.57
CA ASP A 45 4.02 -11.33 -6.42
C ASP A 45 4.43 -9.89 -6.78
N THR A 46 3.47 -8.99 -6.99
CA THR A 46 3.75 -7.56 -7.23
C THR A 46 4.51 -6.90 -6.07
N LEU A 47 4.36 -7.44 -4.86
CA LEU A 47 5.00 -6.92 -3.64
C LEU A 47 6.24 -7.72 -3.24
N SER A 48 6.59 -8.77 -4.00
CA SER A 48 7.66 -9.69 -3.64
C SER A 48 8.98 -8.97 -3.40
N GLY A 49 9.42 -8.16 -4.37
CA GLY A 49 10.67 -7.40 -4.27
C GLY A 49 10.72 -6.48 -3.05
N MET A 50 9.67 -5.69 -2.81
CA MET A 50 9.60 -4.78 -1.65
C MET A 50 9.58 -5.55 -0.33
N THR A 51 8.78 -6.62 -0.24
CA THR A 51 8.67 -7.42 0.98
C THR A 51 9.99 -8.15 1.27
N THR A 52 10.69 -8.63 0.25
CA THR A 52 12.03 -9.22 0.39
C THR A 52 13.01 -8.22 0.97
N LEU A 53 13.10 -7.00 0.42
CA LEU A 53 14.00 -5.97 0.94
C LEU A 53 13.69 -5.60 2.40
N TRP A 54 12.40 -5.50 2.77
CA TRP A 54 12.02 -5.28 4.16
C TRP A 54 12.47 -6.40 5.08
N LEU A 55 12.34 -7.65 4.65
CA LEU A 55 12.68 -8.81 5.48
C LEU A 55 14.19 -9.04 5.57
N GLU A 56 14.94 -8.72 4.53
CA GLU A 56 16.41 -8.67 4.57
C GLU A 56 16.88 -7.63 5.60
N GLU A 57 16.35 -6.41 5.52
CA GLU A 57 16.74 -5.36 6.46
C GLU A 57 16.25 -5.66 7.89
N PHE A 58 15.05 -6.22 8.04
CA PHE A 58 14.55 -6.64 9.35
C PHE A 58 15.42 -7.73 9.96
N LYS A 59 15.95 -8.67 9.16
CA LYS A 59 16.91 -9.68 9.60
C LYS A 59 18.27 -9.06 9.96
N ASN A 60 18.73 -8.03 9.25
CA ASN A 60 19.94 -7.29 9.62
C ASN A 60 19.79 -6.65 11.02
N ILE A 61 18.62 -6.06 11.30
CA ILE A 61 18.31 -5.48 12.61
C ILE A 61 18.14 -6.58 13.67
N TYR A 62 17.50 -7.70 13.31
CA TYR A 62 17.18 -8.85 14.17
C TYR A 62 17.70 -10.18 13.59
N PRO A 63 18.98 -10.53 13.84
CA PRO A 63 19.59 -11.74 13.28
C PRO A 63 18.92 -13.06 13.68
N ASN A 64 18.17 -13.06 14.79
CA ASN A 64 17.45 -14.22 15.31
C ASN A 64 16.05 -14.43 14.69
N VAL A 65 15.69 -13.61 13.70
CA VAL A 65 14.45 -13.77 12.93
C VAL A 65 14.74 -14.59 11.67
N ASN A 66 13.88 -15.58 11.41
CA ASN A 66 13.92 -16.44 10.25
C ASN A 66 12.75 -16.13 9.31
N PRO A 67 12.92 -15.20 8.36
CA PRO A 67 11.88 -14.87 7.39
C PRO A 67 11.70 -15.98 6.34
N GLN A 68 10.45 -16.25 5.98
CA GLN A 68 10.04 -17.16 4.92
C GLN A 68 9.03 -16.44 4.03
N ILE A 69 9.28 -16.40 2.73
CA ILE A 69 8.46 -15.64 1.77
C ILE A 69 7.96 -16.58 0.69
N GLN A 70 6.65 -16.54 0.43
CA GLN A 70 6.03 -17.17 -0.73
C GLN A 70 5.19 -16.13 -1.47
N ALA A 71 5.64 -15.72 -2.64
CA ALA A 71 5.01 -14.65 -3.41
C ALA A 71 4.24 -15.21 -4.64
N SER A 72 3.24 -16.07 -4.40
CA SER A 72 2.49 -16.75 -5.46
C SER A 72 1.23 -16.00 -5.92
N GLY A 73 1.02 -14.77 -5.45
CA GLY A 73 -0.09 -13.89 -5.83
C GLY A 73 -1.02 -13.53 -4.67
N SER A 74 -1.69 -12.38 -4.76
CA SER A 74 -2.50 -11.82 -3.66
C SER A 74 -3.64 -12.73 -3.19
N SER A 75 -4.10 -13.67 -4.02
CA SER A 75 -5.18 -14.60 -3.65
C SER A 75 -4.74 -15.77 -2.77
N THR A 76 -3.43 -15.97 -2.58
CA THR A 76 -2.91 -17.01 -1.66
C THR A 76 -2.81 -16.50 -0.22
N ALA A 77 -2.80 -15.18 0.00
CA ALA A 77 -2.73 -14.57 1.32
C ALA A 77 -3.94 -14.90 2.22
N PRO A 78 -5.21 -14.74 1.76
CA PRO A 78 -6.36 -15.01 2.63
C PRO A 78 -6.45 -16.43 3.19
N PRO A 79 -6.31 -17.52 2.40
CA PRO A 79 -6.33 -18.86 2.97
C PRO A 79 -5.14 -19.10 3.90
N ALA A 80 -3.94 -18.62 3.56
CA ALA A 80 -2.76 -18.80 4.42
C ALA A 80 -2.89 -18.09 5.78
N LEU A 81 -3.53 -16.91 5.81
CA LEU A 81 -3.86 -16.21 7.04
C LEU A 81 -4.97 -16.92 7.81
N ALA A 82 -6.03 -17.38 7.15
CA ALA A 82 -7.14 -18.08 7.79
C ALA A 82 -6.72 -19.43 8.38
N GLU A 83 -5.74 -20.11 7.77
CA GLU A 83 -5.21 -21.39 8.23
C GLU A 83 -4.03 -21.24 9.21
N GLY A 84 -3.56 -20.01 9.46
CA GLY A 84 -2.43 -19.73 10.35
C GLY A 84 -1.06 -20.18 9.81
N THR A 85 -0.96 -20.49 8.51
CA THR A 85 0.32 -20.86 7.86
C THR A 85 1.16 -19.64 7.49
N ALA A 86 0.53 -18.45 7.43
CA ALA A 86 1.18 -17.14 7.27
C ALA A 86 0.86 -16.20 8.44
N GLN A 87 1.83 -15.40 8.88
CA GLN A 87 1.56 -14.26 9.78
C GLN A 87 1.23 -12.98 8.98
N PHE A 88 1.86 -12.83 7.81
CA PHE A 88 1.68 -11.69 6.92
C PHE A 88 1.12 -12.12 5.57
N GLY A 89 0.12 -11.38 5.10
CA GLY A 89 -0.47 -11.56 3.79
C GLY A 89 -0.38 -10.29 2.94
N PRO A 90 0.74 -10.03 2.24
CA PRO A 90 0.85 -8.92 1.31
C PRO A 90 -0.17 -9.08 0.17
N MET A 91 -0.96 -8.04 -0.10
CA MET A 91 -2.01 -8.06 -1.12
C MET A 91 -2.04 -6.74 -1.90
N SER A 92 -1.96 -6.82 -3.23
CA SER A 92 -2.14 -5.68 -4.15
C SER A 92 -3.62 -5.32 -4.41
N ARG A 93 -4.53 -5.88 -3.61
CA ARG A 93 -5.98 -5.61 -3.67
C ARG A 93 -6.57 -5.79 -2.27
N LYS A 94 -7.78 -5.27 -2.07
CA LYS A 94 -8.57 -5.60 -0.88
C LYS A 94 -8.97 -7.08 -0.89
N MET A 95 -9.14 -7.65 0.30
CA MET A 95 -9.80 -8.94 0.47
C MET A 95 -11.26 -8.86 0.01
N ARG A 96 -11.76 -9.94 -0.57
CA ARG A 96 -13.17 -10.13 -0.92
C ARG A 96 -13.97 -10.43 0.36
N ALA A 97 -15.27 -10.18 0.36
CA ALA A 97 -16.12 -10.44 1.52
C ALA A 97 -15.99 -11.89 2.03
N LYS A 98 -16.06 -12.87 1.12
CA LYS A 98 -15.87 -14.29 1.44
C LYS A 98 -14.50 -14.63 2.03
N GLU A 99 -13.45 -13.91 1.63
CA GLU A 99 -12.09 -14.10 2.15
C GLU A 99 -12.00 -13.58 3.59
N VAL A 100 -12.62 -12.43 3.88
CA VAL A 100 -12.72 -11.87 5.24
C VAL A 100 -13.56 -12.77 6.14
N GLU A 101 -14.73 -13.22 5.68
CA GLU A 101 -15.62 -14.11 6.43
C GLU A 101 -14.96 -15.45 6.78
N ALA A 102 -14.13 -15.99 5.88
CA ALA A 102 -13.40 -17.24 6.15
C ALA A 102 -12.40 -17.06 7.30
N PHE A 103 -11.66 -15.96 7.31
CA PHE A 103 -10.75 -15.60 8.41
C PHE A 103 -11.51 -15.38 9.72
N GLU A 104 -12.59 -14.58 9.67
CA GLU A 104 -13.40 -14.23 10.84
C GLU A 104 -14.08 -15.45 11.47
N ARG A 105 -14.45 -16.46 10.66
CA ARG A 105 -14.96 -17.73 11.17
C ARG A 105 -13.93 -18.48 12.02
N GLN A 106 -12.64 -18.38 11.68
CA GLN A 106 -11.58 -19.07 12.40
C GLN A 106 -11.17 -18.33 13.68
N TYR A 107 -11.04 -17.00 13.60
CA TYR A 107 -10.45 -16.21 14.68
C TYR A 107 -11.47 -15.38 15.50
N GLY A 108 -12.72 -15.27 15.03
CA GLY A 108 -13.77 -14.48 15.69
C GLY A 108 -13.65 -12.97 15.48
N TYR A 109 -12.72 -12.52 14.63
CA TYR A 109 -12.50 -11.11 14.31
C TYR A 109 -11.98 -10.94 12.87
N LYS A 110 -12.02 -9.70 12.33
CA LYS A 110 -11.59 -9.41 10.95
C LYS A 110 -10.07 -9.23 10.83
N PRO A 111 -9.46 -9.65 9.71
CA PRO A 111 -8.03 -9.44 9.49
C PRO A 111 -7.69 -7.94 9.44
N THR A 112 -6.54 -7.57 9.99
CA THR A 112 -6.12 -6.16 10.05
C THR A 112 -5.43 -5.75 8.76
N ALA A 113 -6.00 -4.77 8.06
CA ALA A 113 -5.47 -4.24 6.81
C ALA A 113 -4.52 -3.04 7.05
N LEU A 114 -3.22 -3.22 6.81
CA LEU A 114 -2.20 -2.18 6.85
C LEU A 114 -1.88 -1.68 5.44
N ARG A 115 -2.07 -0.38 5.18
CA ARG A 115 -1.65 0.21 3.89
C ARG A 115 -0.16 0.52 3.97
N VAL A 116 0.61 -0.09 3.08
CA VAL A 116 2.08 0.00 3.12
C VAL A 116 2.69 0.69 1.91
N ALA A 117 1.93 0.80 0.81
CA ALA A 117 2.37 1.47 -0.40
C ALA A 117 1.17 1.95 -1.23
N ILE A 118 1.46 2.84 -2.18
CA ILE A 118 0.54 3.22 -3.26
C ILE A 118 1.12 2.65 -4.55
N ASP A 119 0.32 1.93 -5.31
CA ASP A 119 0.71 1.36 -6.59
C ASP A 119 0.15 2.19 -7.75
N ALA A 120 1.04 2.57 -8.66
CA ALA A 120 0.69 3.17 -9.94
C ALA A 120 0.85 2.09 -11.02
N ILE A 121 -0.26 1.41 -11.33
CA ILE A 121 -0.28 0.41 -12.41
C ILE A 121 0.09 1.10 -13.72
N GLY A 122 1.22 0.71 -14.32
CA GLY A 122 1.68 1.18 -15.61
C GLY A 122 1.14 0.33 -16.76
N LEU A 123 0.75 0.97 -17.86
CA LEU A 123 0.56 0.27 -19.13
C LEU A 123 1.86 0.39 -19.93
N PHE A 124 2.55 -0.71 -20.08
CA PHE A 124 3.77 -0.79 -20.86
C PHE A 124 3.44 -1.23 -22.28
N VAL A 125 4.00 -0.51 -23.25
CA VAL A 125 3.92 -0.85 -24.68
C VAL A 125 5.32 -1.17 -25.19
N HIS A 126 5.38 -1.87 -26.32
CA HIS A 126 6.64 -2.11 -27.02
C HIS A 126 7.32 -0.80 -27.39
N THR A 127 8.65 -0.77 -27.46
CA THR A 127 9.43 0.45 -27.79
C THR A 127 9.07 1.03 -29.16
N ASP A 128 8.63 0.16 -30.07
CA ASP A 128 8.25 0.55 -31.44
C ASP A 128 6.78 0.94 -31.56
N ASN A 129 6.02 0.98 -30.45
CA ASN A 129 4.62 1.38 -30.47
C ASN A 129 4.51 2.91 -30.59
N PRO A 130 3.89 3.45 -31.65
CA PRO A 130 3.83 4.90 -31.88
C PRO A 130 2.81 5.63 -31.00
N ILE A 131 2.15 4.95 -30.05
CA ILE A 131 1.12 5.56 -29.22
C ILE A 131 1.71 6.60 -28.25
N GLU A 132 1.26 7.85 -28.37
CA GLU A 132 1.76 8.95 -27.52
C GLU A 132 1.04 9.05 -26.17
N GLY A 133 -0.15 8.45 -26.06
CA GLY A 133 -0.92 8.47 -24.82
C GLY A 133 -2.26 7.77 -24.93
N LEU A 134 -2.88 7.55 -23.78
CA LEU A 134 -4.22 6.99 -23.67
C LEU A 134 -5.19 8.03 -23.13
N THR A 135 -6.36 8.12 -23.76
CA THR A 135 -7.47 8.92 -23.23
C THR A 135 -8.03 8.27 -21.97
N SER A 136 -8.66 9.07 -21.09
CA SER A 136 -9.22 8.58 -19.83
C SER A 136 -10.24 7.45 -20.02
N SER A 137 -11.04 7.48 -21.09
CA SER A 137 -12.00 6.43 -21.42
C SER A 137 -11.31 5.12 -21.82
N SER A 138 -10.23 5.18 -22.60
CA SER A 138 -9.42 4.01 -22.93
C SER A 138 -8.73 3.46 -21.68
N TRP A 139 -8.15 4.35 -20.87
CA TRP A 139 -7.51 4.01 -19.60
C TRP A 139 -8.47 3.34 -18.60
N MET A 140 -9.70 3.83 -18.45
CA MET A 140 -10.69 3.27 -17.53
C MET A 140 -11.10 1.84 -17.89
N ARG A 141 -10.98 1.44 -19.16
CA ARG A 141 -11.17 0.03 -19.55
C ARG A 141 -10.10 -0.88 -18.95
N PHE A 142 -8.94 -0.34 -18.61
CA PHE A 142 -7.83 -1.08 -18.01
C PHE A 142 -7.69 -0.86 -16.50
N SER A 143 -8.08 0.31 -15.96
CA SER A 143 -7.76 0.69 -14.58
C SER A 143 -8.94 0.58 -13.62
N HIS A 144 -8.77 -0.17 -12.53
CA HIS A 144 -9.46 0.04 -11.26
C HIS A 144 -8.40 0.45 -10.25
N ARG A 145 -8.56 1.57 -9.52
CA ARG A 145 -7.60 1.99 -8.48
C ARG A 145 -7.39 0.85 -7.47
N ARG A 146 -6.14 0.40 -7.31
CA ARG A 146 -5.77 -0.61 -6.31
C ARG A 146 -4.93 0.03 -5.21
N SER A 147 -5.21 -0.37 -3.98
CA SER A 147 -4.42 -0.03 -2.81
C SER A 147 -3.62 -1.26 -2.41
N VAL A 148 -2.36 -1.07 -2.06
CA VAL A 148 -1.50 -2.13 -1.52
C VAL A 148 -1.76 -2.23 -0.02
N VAL A 149 -2.04 -3.45 0.44
CA VAL A 149 -2.41 -3.75 1.82
C VAL A 149 -1.63 -4.99 2.29
N VAL A 150 -1.08 -4.94 3.48
CA VAL A 150 -0.60 -6.13 4.19
C VAL A 150 -1.65 -6.50 5.24
N ALA A 151 -2.14 -7.74 5.19
CA ALA A 151 -3.05 -8.26 6.19
C ALA A 151 -2.27 -9.04 7.27
N LEU A 152 -2.70 -8.91 8.53
CA LEU A 152 -2.14 -9.61 9.69
C LEU A 152 -3.14 -10.59 10.30
N SER A 153 -2.61 -11.72 10.78
CA SER A 153 -3.27 -12.69 11.66
C SER A 153 -2.53 -12.68 13.00
N ILE A 154 -3.11 -12.08 14.04
CA ILE A 154 -2.48 -11.98 15.39
C ILE A 154 -3.14 -12.94 16.38
#